data_AF-A0AAJ2QB26-F1
#
_entry.id   AF-A0AAJ2QB26-F1
#
_cell.length_a   1.000
_cell.length_b   1.000
_cell.length_c   1.000
_cell.angle_alpha   90.00
_cell.angle_beta   90.00
_cell.angle_gamma   90.00
#
_symmetry.space_group_name_H-M   'P 1'
#
loop_
_entity.id
_entity.type
_entity.pdbx_description
1 polymer ?
#
loop_
_entity_poly.entity_id
_entity_poly.type
_entity_poly.pdbx_seq_one_letter_code
_entity_poly.pdbx_strand_id
1 'polypeptide(L)'
;MMPLRLESGKALVHVQPAYRKSGEIGSLDPATGAYTALLKHPESAAGTENTLFLPKVACRDGRSFLLPQRISEDEDEAEKAATGVLVFGE
;
A
#
# COMPACT_ATOMS: atom_id res chain seq x y z
N MET A 1 2.75 -9.66 -1.32
CA MET A 1 1.71 -9.48 -0.27
C MET A 1 2.41 -9.44 1.08
N MET A 2 2.03 -8.51 1.95
CA MET A 2 2.65 -8.27 3.25
C MET A 2 1.57 -8.29 4.36
N PRO A 3 1.69 -9.14 5.39
CA PRO A 3 0.82 -9.11 6.55
C PRO A 3 0.98 -7.81 7.35
N LEU A 4 -0.12 -7.25 7.84
CA LEU A 4 -0.14 -6.03 8.64
C LEU A 4 -0.50 -6.33 10.10
N ARG A 5 -1.63 -6.99 10.34
CA ARG A 5 -2.12 -7.42 11.67
C ARG A 5 -3.20 -8.50 11.54
N LEU A 6 -3.61 -9.09 12.66
CA LEU A 6 -4.79 -9.95 12.72
C LEU A 6 -6.03 -9.13 13.12
N GLU A 7 -7.15 -9.39 12.47
CA GLU A 7 -8.48 -8.86 12.78
C GLU A 7 -9.52 -9.98 12.69
N SER A 8 -10.24 -10.23 13.79
CA SER A 8 -11.30 -11.26 13.85
C SER A 8 -10.85 -12.64 13.32
N GLY A 9 -9.60 -13.04 13.62
CA GLY A 9 -9.01 -14.31 13.19
C GLY A 9 -8.50 -14.35 11.75
N LYS A 10 -8.61 -13.25 10.99
CA LYS A 10 -8.06 -13.12 9.63
C LYS A 10 -6.87 -12.17 9.59
N ALA A 11 -5.94 -12.39 8.68
CA ALA A 11 -4.82 -11.49 8.46
C ALA A 11 -5.24 -10.33 7.56
N LEU A 12 -5.14 -9.10 8.06
CA LEU A 12 -5.16 -7.91 7.23
C LEU A 12 -3.83 -7.84 6.48
N VAL A 13 -3.88 -7.73 5.15
CA VAL A 13 -2.71 -7.77 4.28
C VAL A 13 -2.69 -6.57 3.34
N HIS A 14 -1.50 -6.11 2.98
CA HIS A 14 -1.29 -5.23 1.85
C HIS A 14 -0.77 -6.04 0.66
N VAL A 15 -1.39 -5.87 -0.50
CA VAL A 15 -0.89 -6.36 -1.78
C VAL A 15 -0.22 -5.19 -2.48
N GLN A 16 1.07 -5.36 -2.76
CA GLN A 16 1.92 -4.35 -3.39
C GLN A 16 1.43 -4.05 -4.81
N PRO A 17 1.65 -2.82 -5.32
CA PRO A 17 1.41 -2.51 -6.72
C PRO A 17 2.31 -3.35 -7.63
N ALA A 18 1.92 -3.44 -8.89
CA ALA A 18 2.69 -3.94 -10.01
C ALA A 18 2.66 -2.94 -11.16
N TYR A 19 3.44 -3.17 -12.21
CA TYR A 19 3.66 -2.20 -13.30
C TYR A 19 2.39 -1.55 -13.89
N ARG A 20 1.25 -2.27 -13.93
CA ARG A 20 -0.06 -1.75 -14.39
C ARG A 20 -1.20 -2.02 -13.40
N LYS A 21 -0.88 -2.30 -12.14
CA LYS A 21 -1.89 -2.62 -11.13
C LYS A 21 -1.54 -1.89 -9.85
N SER A 22 -2.46 -1.10 -9.35
CA SER A 22 -2.33 -0.47 -8.04
C SER A 22 -2.39 -1.53 -6.93
N GLY A 23 -1.93 -1.14 -5.75
CA GLY A 23 -2.01 -1.98 -4.56
C GLY A 23 -3.43 -2.09 -4.02
N GLU A 24 -3.58 -2.92 -3.01
CA GLU A 24 -4.85 -3.10 -2.30
C GLU A 24 -4.63 -3.52 -0.85
N ILE A 25 -5.63 -3.26 -0.02
CA ILE A 25 -5.78 -3.90 1.28
C ILE A 25 -6.77 -5.05 1.14
N GLY A 26 -6.41 -6.19 1.73
CA GLY A 26 -7.27 -7.35 1.75
C GLY A 26 -7.27 -8.04 3.11
N SER A 27 -8.19 -8.99 3.24
CA SER A 27 -8.26 -9.95 4.32
C SER A 27 -7.87 -11.32 3.78
N LEU A 28 -7.00 -12.02 4.48
CA LEU A 28 -6.58 -13.38 4.19
C LEU A 28 -6.94 -14.28 5.37
N ASP A 29 -7.68 -15.35 5.10
CA ASP A 29 -7.86 -16.43 6.07
C ASP A 29 -6.57 -17.27 6.13
N PRO A 30 -5.87 -17.32 7.28
CA PRO A 30 -4.58 -18.02 7.38
C PRO A 30 -4.72 -19.55 7.34
N ALA A 31 -5.90 -20.11 7.61
CA ALA A 31 -6.11 -21.56 7.62
C ALA A 31 -6.47 -22.08 6.22
N THR A 32 -7.26 -21.32 5.46
CA THR A 32 -7.76 -21.74 4.14
C THR A 32 -7.04 -21.06 2.97
N GLY A 33 -6.35 -19.94 3.21
CA GLY A 33 -5.80 -19.09 2.15
C GLY A 33 -6.86 -18.26 1.42
N ALA A 34 -8.12 -18.27 1.87
CA ALA A 34 -9.19 -17.51 1.24
C ALA A 34 -8.90 -16.00 1.33
N TYR A 35 -8.86 -15.34 0.17
CA TYR A 35 -8.57 -13.91 0.05
C TYR A 35 -9.85 -13.12 -0.23
N THR A 36 -9.96 -11.93 0.37
CA THR A 36 -11.03 -10.97 0.12
C THR A 36 -10.43 -9.57 0.01
N ALA A 37 -10.61 -8.91 -1.13
CA ALA A 37 -10.21 -7.51 -1.29
C ALA A 37 -11.14 -6.61 -0.45
N LEU A 38 -10.57 -5.68 0.32
CA LEU A 38 -11.30 -4.75 1.18
C LEU A 38 -11.24 -3.32 0.67
N LEU A 39 -10.07 -2.88 0.19
CA LEU A 39 -9.87 -1.55 -0.39
C LEU A 39 -8.91 -1.67 -1.58
N LYS A 40 -9.38 -1.32 -2.78
CA LYS A 40 -8.52 -1.23 -3.97
C LYS A 40 -8.03 0.21 -4.11
N HIS A 41 -6.72 0.40 -4.26
CA HIS A 41 -6.19 1.72 -4.59
C HIS A 41 -6.57 2.05 -6.05
N PRO A 42 -6.75 3.33 -6.42
CA PRO A 42 -7.08 3.71 -7.81
C PRO A 42 -6.01 3.24 -8.80
N GLU A 43 -6.41 2.73 -9.97
CA GLU A 43 -5.45 2.28 -10.99
C GLU A 43 -4.53 3.41 -11.48
N SER A 44 -5.02 4.65 -11.47
CA SER A 44 -4.23 5.85 -11.80
C SER A 44 -3.05 6.07 -10.86
N ALA A 45 -3.07 5.48 -9.66
CA ALA A 45 -1.97 5.57 -8.70
C ALA A 45 -0.89 4.50 -8.90
N ALA A 46 -1.09 3.51 -9.78
CA ALA A 46 -0.17 2.38 -9.93
C ALA A 46 1.28 2.82 -10.23
N GLY A 47 1.46 3.86 -11.03
CA GLY A 47 2.77 4.44 -11.32
C GLY A 47 3.43 5.00 -10.06
N THR A 48 2.78 5.95 -9.39
CA THR A 48 3.29 6.62 -8.18
C THR A 48 3.47 5.65 -7.01
N GLU A 49 2.60 4.67 -6.85
CA GLU A 49 2.73 3.67 -5.79
C GLU A 49 3.96 2.77 -5.98
N ASN A 50 4.27 2.44 -7.24
CA ASN A 50 5.40 1.60 -7.62
C ASN A 50 6.76 2.33 -7.54
N THR A 51 6.76 3.67 -7.43
CA THR A 51 8.00 4.44 -7.19
C THR A 51 8.37 4.55 -5.72
N LEU A 52 7.47 4.18 -4.80
CA LEU A 52 7.74 4.31 -3.37
C LEU A 52 8.85 3.34 -2.93
N PHE A 53 9.89 3.89 -2.28
CA PHE A 53 10.98 3.10 -1.75
C PHE A 53 10.56 2.32 -0.50
N LEU A 54 10.38 1.00 -0.66
CA LEU A 54 10.05 0.03 0.40
C LEU A 54 9.03 0.58 1.41
N PRO A 55 7.81 0.97 0.97
CA PRO A 55 6.92 1.74 1.81
C PRO A 55 6.49 0.95 3.05
N LYS A 56 6.48 1.63 4.20
CA LYS A 56 5.74 1.17 5.37
C LYS A 56 4.25 1.38 5.11
N VAL A 57 3.47 0.33 5.34
CA VAL A 57 2.03 0.36 5.10
C VAL A 57 1.26 0.21 6.40
N ALA A 58 0.23 1.03 6.56
CA ALA A 58 -0.73 0.93 7.64
C ALA A 58 -2.15 0.99 7.06
N CYS A 59 -3.08 0.27 7.70
CA CYS A 59 -4.50 0.38 7.39
C CYS A 59 -5.28 0.65 8.68
N ARG A 60 -6.11 1.68 8.68
CA ARG A 60 -6.91 2.09 9.84
C ARG A 60 -8.14 2.86 9.38
N ASP A 61 -9.28 2.56 10.01
CA ASP A 61 -10.55 3.24 9.78
C ASP A 61 -10.92 3.32 8.28
N GLY A 62 -10.73 2.20 7.56
CA GLY A 62 -11.03 2.11 6.12
C GLY A 62 -9.99 2.76 5.20
N ARG A 63 -8.91 3.33 5.73
CA ARG A 63 -7.87 4.01 4.95
C ARG A 63 -6.56 3.24 4.92
N SER A 64 -5.93 3.20 3.76
CA SER A 64 -4.58 2.70 3.52
C SER A 64 -3.59 3.87 3.48
N PHE A 65 -2.49 3.76 4.22
CA PHE A 65 -1.43 4.75 4.30
C PHE A 65 -0.13 4.10 3.85
N LEU A 66 0.53 4.70 2.85
CA LEU A 66 1.82 4.26 2.36
C LEU A 66 2.82 5.39 2.58
N LEU A 67 3.87 5.08 3.35
CA LEU A 67 4.95 6.00 3.65
C LEU A 67 6.25 5.42 3.12
N PRO A 68 6.91 6.03 2.12
CA PRO A 68 8.22 5.57 1.68
C PRO A 68 9.21 5.63 2.87
N GLN A 69 10.05 4.62 3.00
CA GLN A 69 11.03 4.58 4.08
C GLN A 69 12.18 5.58 3.88
N ARG A 70 12.32 6.09 2.65
CA ARG A 70 13.29 7.11 2.26
C ARG A 70 12.68 7.99 1.18
N ILE A 71 12.90 9.29 1.29
CA ILE A 71 12.76 10.24 0.19
C ILE A 71 14.19 10.55 -0.25
N SER A 72 14.50 10.25 -1.51
CA SER A 72 15.83 10.47 -2.09
C SER A 72 15.73 10.42 -3.60
N GLU A 73 16.20 11.47 -4.26
CA GLU A 73 16.32 11.59 -5.72
C GLU A 73 17.68 12.21 -6.07
N ASP A 74 18.10 12.11 -7.32
CA ASP A 74 19.42 12.61 -7.76
C ASP A 74 19.51 14.16 -7.76
N GLU A 75 18.37 14.84 -7.93
CA GLU A 75 18.28 16.31 -7.97
C GLU A 75 17.44 16.85 -6.81
N ASP A 76 17.89 17.92 -6.15
CA ASP A 76 17.19 18.54 -5.01
C ASP A 76 15.72 18.90 -5.33
N GLU A 77 15.45 19.42 -6.53
CA GLU A 77 14.09 19.77 -6.93
C GLU A 77 13.20 18.54 -7.14
N ALA A 78 13.78 17.42 -7.63
CA ALA A 78 13.08 16.15 -7.73
C ALA A 78 12.82 15.55 -6.34
N GLU A 79 13.80 15.62 -5.42
CA GLU A 79 13.66 15.11 -4.06
C GLU A 79 12.57 15.88 -3.29
N LYS A 80 12.50 17.21 -3.46
CA LYS A 80 11.43 18.05 -2.89
C LYS A 80 10.05 17.74 -3.48
N ALA A 81 9.99 17.39 -4.77
CA ALA A 81 8.75 17.04 -5.46
C ALA A 81 8.33 15.57 -5.23
N ALA A 82 9.19 14.75 -4.64
CA ALA A 82 8.94 13.34 -4.42
C ALA A 82 7.71 13.12 -3.50
N THR A 83 7.02 12.01 -3.75
CA THR A 83 5.80 11.67 -3.00
C THR A 83 6.14 11.28 -1.56
N GLY A 84 5.78 12.14 -0.61
CA GLY A 84 6.03 11.89 0.81
C GLY A 84 5.04 10.92 1.48
N VAL A 85 3.79 10.85 1.00
CA VAL A 85 2.77 9.94 1.53
C VAL A 85 1.67 9.71 0.49
N LEU A 86 1.15 8.49 0.40
CA LEU A 86 -0.10 8.19 -0.28
C LEU A 86 -1.15 7.73 0.73
N VAL A 87 -2.37 8.21 0.59
CA VAL A 87 -3.51 7.81 1.42
C VAL A 87 -4.69 7.49 0.50
N PHE A 88 -5.31 6.33 0.72
CA PHE A 88 -6.48 5.87 -0.03
C PHE A 88 -7.60 5.46 0.92
N GLY A 89 -8.85 5.62 0.50
CA GLY A 89 -10.04 5.37 1.32
C GLY A 89 -10.72 6.67 1.78
N GLU A 90 -11.94 6.54 2.31
CA GLU A 90 -12.75 7.66 2.82
C GLU A 90 -12.52 7.95 4.30
#